data_AF-A0A428RPA4-F1
#
_entry.id   AF-A0A428RPA4-F1
#
_cell.length_a   1.000
_cell.length_b   1.000
_cell.length_c   1.000
_cell.angle_alpha   90.00
_cell.angle_beta   90.00
_cell.angle_gamma   90.00
#
_symmetry.space_group_name_H-M   'P 1'
#
loop_
_entity.id
_entity.type
_entity.pdbx_description
1 polymer ?
#
loop_
_entity_poly.entity_id
_entity_poly.type
_entity_poly.pdbx_seq_one_letter_code
_entity_poly.pdbx_strand_id
1 'polypeptide(L)'
;MTSLSTEYSGLTNAIKNVATIAFEREAEFSIEDTNDNDEENNDNEVIPKKIVVSLQSSGSSELLRVEAENKLGGLFDLMVKICDAAIKHGPRASPSEKDIYTCAQVALLPTGQFSIYYHRAESLSTTYASLAVNNTENKTDTLAIAKEENKEKASFALLKVVCEKGLS
;
A
#
# COMPACT_ATOMS: atom_id res chain seq x y z
N MET A 1 -11.39 -11.60 16.77
CA MET A 1 -11.58 -10.15 16.60
C MET A 1 -10.28 -9.48 17.00
N THR A 2 -9.38 -9.29 16.05
CA THR A 2 -8.25 -8.35 16.21
C THR A 2 -8.84 -6.96 16.29
N SER A 3 -8.36 -6.13 17.24
CA SER A 3 -8.82 -4.74 17.32
C SER A 3 -8.37 -3.99 16.07
N LEU A 4 -9.22 -3.11 15.53
CA LEU A 4 -8.85 -2.22 14.41
C LEU A 4 -7.48 -1.53 14.65
N SER A 5 -7.15 -1.20 15.90
CA SER A 5 -5.87 -0.60 16.28
C SER A 5 -4.63 -1.45 15.94
N THR A 6 -4.77 -2.77 15.92
CA THR A 6 -3.66 -3.71 15.61
C THR A 6 -3.48 -3.86 14.10
N GLU A 7 -4.56 -3.78 13.34
CA GLU A 7 -4.54 -3.86 11.87
C GLU A 7 -3.95 -2.57 11.26
N TYR A 8 -4.28 -1.40 11.84
CA TYR A 8 -3.69 -0.12 11.44
C TYR A 8 -2.18 -0.03 11.69
N SER A 9 -1.68 -0.61 12.78
CA SER A 9 -0.24 -0.60 13.07
C SER A 9 0.54 -1.51 12.11
N GLY A 10 -0.04 -2.65 11.71
CA GLY A 10 0.49 -3.52 10.68
C GLY A 10 0.62 -2.79 9.33
N LEU A 11 -0.46 -2.16 8.85
CA LEU A 11 -0.47 -1.43 7.59
C LEU A 11 0.53 -0.26 7.59
N THR A 12 0.58 0.50 8.68
CA THR A 12 1.54 1.61 8.83
C THR A 12 2.97 1.11 8.74
N ASN A 13 3.31 0.00 9.40
CA ASN A 13 4.65 -0.60 9.31
C ASN A 13 4.97 -1.09 7.90
N ALA A 14 4.01 -1.71 7.22
CA ALA A 14 4.17 -2.11 5.82
C ALA A 14 4.48 -0.90 4.93
N ILE A 15 3.75 0.21 5.08
CA ILE A 15 3.99 1.47 4.35
C ILE A 15 5.42 1.97 4.56
N LYS A 16 5.89 1.98 5.80
CA LYS A 16 7.26 2.40 6.12
C LYS A 16 8.30 1.49 5.47
N ASN A 17 8.14 0.18 5.58
CA ASN A 17 9.06 -0.80 4.98
C ASN A 17 9.14 -0.64 3.46
N VAL A 18 7.97 -0.50 2.82
CA VAL A 18 7.86 -0.34 1.36
C VAL A 18 8.46 0.98 0.91
N ALA A 19 8.24 2.06 1.66
CA ALA A 19 8.86 3.36 1.41
C ALA A 19 10.39 3.32 1.52
N THR A 20 10.94 2.65 2.55
CA THR A 20 12.40 2.44 2.69
C THR A 20 12.98 1.84 1.43
N ILE A 21 12.32 0.81 0.88
CA ILE A 21 12.77 0.11 -0.33
C ILE A 21 12.61 1.02 -1.55
N ALA A 22 11.47 1.69 -1.71
CA ALA A 22 11.15 2.53 -2.85
C ALA A 22 12.10 3.73 -3.00
N PHE A 23 12.50 4.34 -1.88
CA PHE A 23 13.30 5.56 -1.87
C PHE A 23 14.78 5.34 -1.54
N GLU A 24 15.20 4.09 -1.25
CA GLU A 24 16.58 3.71 -0.89
C GLU A 24 17.20 4.56 0.24
N ARG A 25 16.40 5.01 1.20
CA ARG A 25 16.86 5.80 2.36
C ARG A 25 16.59 5.03 3.64
N GLU A 26 17.56 5.06 4.57
CA GLU A 26 17.32 4.79 5.99
C GLU A 26 16.43 5.91 6.54
N ALA A 27 15.16 5.89 6.14
CA ALA A 27 14.26 6.99 6.43
C ALA A 27 13.43 6.61 7.65
N GLU A 28 13.60 7.39 8.71
CA GLU A 28 12.62 7.42 9.77
C GLU A 28 11.38 8.10 9.19
N PHE A 29 10.37 7.30 8.88
CA PHE A 29 9.12 7.79 8.32
C PHE A 29 8.12 8.08 9.42
N SER A 30 7.57 9.29 9.43
CA SER A 30 6.35 9.64 10.14
C SER A 30 5.17 9.64 9.18
N ILE A 31 3.99 9.33 9.74
CA ILE A 31 2.70 9.56 9.10
C ILE A 31 1.97 10.53 10.00
N GLU A 32 1.73 11.74 9.52
CA GLU A 32 1.00 12.78 10.24
C GLU A 32 -0.43 12.87 9.71
N ASP A 33 -1.39 12.83 10.62
CA ASP A 33 -2.80 13.10 10.35
C ASP A 33 -3.03 14.60 10.61
N THR A 34 -3.08 15.43 9.57
CA THR A 34 -3.50 16.84 9.74
C THR A 34 -4.99 16.94 9.45
N ASN A 35 -5.77 17.15 10.50
CA ASN A 35 -7.14 17.65 10.37
C ASN A 35 -7.01 19.17 10.21
N ASP A 36 -7.24 19.69 9.00
CA ASP A 36 -7.37 21.13 8.78
C ASP A 36 -8.68 21.61 9.46
N ASN A 37 -8.60 21.86 10.76
CA ASN A 37 -9.59 22.60 11.51
C ASN A 37 -9.09 24.03 11.69
N ASP A 38 -8.99 24.78 10.60
CA ASP A 38 -9.04 26.25 10.70
C ASP A 38 -10.51 26.65 10.85
N GLU A 39 -11.03 26.48 12.08
CA GLU A 39 -12.32 27.02 12.52
C GLU A 39 -12.25 28.55 12.66
N GLU A 40 -11.99 29.28 11.58
CA GLU A 40 -12.29 30.72 11.48
C GLU A 40 -12.75 31.05 10.07
N ASN A 41 -13.93 30.59 9.67
CA ASN A 41 -14.83 31.42 8.85
C ASN A 41 -16.27 30.89 8.91
N ASN A 42 -17.15 31.74 9.42
CA ASN A 42 -18.59 31.63 9.27
C ASN A 42 -18.94 31.65 7.78
N ASP A 43 -19.32 30.51 7.22
CA ASP A 43 -20.47 30.38 6.32
C ASP A 43 -20.75 28.89 6.05
N ASN A 44 -22.03 28.54 5.90
CA ASN A 44 -22.57 27.18 5.88
C ASN A 44 -22.21 26.35 4.62
N GLU A 45 -20.93 26.15 4.34
CA GLU A 45 -20.47 25.04 3.50
C GLU A 45 -19.91 23.94 4.38
N VAL A 46 -20.60 22.80 4.43
CA VAL A 46 -20.07 21.58 5.03
C VAL A 46 -18.95 21.07 4.12
N ILE A 47 -17.75 21.62 4.30
CA ILE A 47 -16.55 21.11 3.63
C ILE A 47 -16.33 19.68 4.15
N PRO A 48 -16.26 18.67 3.28
CA PRO A 48 -15.96 17.31 3.70
C PRO A 48 -14.64 17.30 4.46
N LYS A 49 -14.63 16.75 5.68
CA LYS A 49 -13.40 16.60 6.47
C LYS A 49 -12.42 15.73 5.67
N LYS A 50 -11.40 16.36 5.12
CA LYS A 50 -10.29 15.67 4.46
C LYS A 50 -9.22 15.38 5.49
N ILE A 51 -8.76 14.13 5.49
CA ILE A 51 -7.58 13.71 6.23
C ILE A 51 -6.41 13.81 5.27
N VAL A 52 -5.38 14.53 5.69
CA VAL A 52 -4.09 14.55 4.99
C VAL A 52 -3.19 13.51 5.63
N VAL A 53 -2.63 12.63 4.81
CA VAL A 53 -1.64 11.63 5.20
C VAL A 53 -0.36 11.95 4.43
N SER A 54 0.69 12.33 5.16
CA SER A 54 2.00 12.65 4.57
C SER A 54 3.06 11.63 4.97
N LEU A 55 3.96 11.32 4.03
CA LEU A 55 5.19 10.59 4.24
C LEU A 55 6.36 11.56 4.25
N GLN A 56 7.09 11.62 5.35
CA GLN A 56 8.26 12.48 5.52
C GLN A 56 9.53 11.66 5.70
N SER A 57 10.66 12.19 5.22
CA SER A 57 11.99 11.67 5.60
C SER A 57 12.43 12.27 6.94
N SER A 58 13.22 11.54 7.73
CA SER A 58 13.94 12.10 8.89
C SER A 58 14.73 13.34 8.46
N GLY A 59 14.31 14.52 8.90
CA GLY A 59 14.81 15.81 8.41
C GLY A 59 13.77 16.69 7.70
N SER A 60 12.48 16.35 7.76
CA SER A 60 11.32 17.21 7.46
C SER A 60 11.10 17.58 5.98
N SER A 61 11.73 16.89 5.03
CA SER A 61 11.30 16.97 3.63
C SER A 61 10.12 16.03 3.40
N GLU A 62 8.97 16.60 3.04
CA GLU A 62 7.81 15.84 2.57
C GLU A 62 8.19 15.11 1.29
N LEU A 63 7.98 13.79 1.28
CA LEU A 63 8.22 12.94 0.12
C LEU A 63 6.94 12.74 -0.69
N LEU A 64 5.84 12.44 0.00
CA LEU A 64 4.53 12.20 -0.59
C LEU A 64 3.44 12.71 0.34
N ARG A 65 2.36 13.25 -0.25
CA ARG A 65 1.15 13.68 0.44
C ARG A 65 -0.08 13.15 -0.28
N VAL A 66 -1.08 12.72 0.48
CA VAL A 66 -2.39 12.34 -0.02
C VAL A 66 -3.49 12.97 0.82
N GLU A 67 -4.58 13.37 0.17
CA GLU A 67 -5.82 13.81 0.79
C GLU A 67 -6.85 12.70 0.61
N ALA A 68 -7.52 12.28 1.69
CA ALA A 68 -8.52 11.23 1.65
C ALA A 68 -9.69 11.53 2.60
N GLU A 69 -10.83 10.90 2.34
CA GLU A 69 -12.04 11.05 3.17
C GLU A 69 -11.93 10.32 4.52
N ASN A 70 -11.06 9.31 4.61
CA ASN A 70 -10.81 8.55 5.82
C ASN A 70 -9.35 8.07 5.87
N LYS A 71 -8.89 7.73 7.07
CA LYS A 71 -7.49 7.36 7.33
C LYS A 71 -7.07 6.12 6.55
N LEU A 72 -7.94 5.11 6.46
CA LEU A 72 -7.60 3.87 5.75
C LEU A 72 -7.42 4.12 4.26
N GLY A 73 -8.33 4.90 3.65
CA GLY A 73 -8.20 5.35 2.27
C GLY A 73 -6.90 6.11 2.03
N GLY A 74 -6.56 7.06 2.91
CA GLY A 74 -5.30 7.79 2.83
C GLY A 74 -4.06 6.88 2.93
N LEU A 75 -4.09 5.87 3.77
CA LEU A 75 -2.98 4.91 3.87
C LEU A 75 -2.83 4.07 2.59
N PHE A 76 -3.93 3.62 1.98
CA PHE A 76 -3.89 2.89 0.71
C PHE A 76 -3.46 3.78 -0.45
N ASP A 77 -3.97 5.00 -0.55
CA ASP A 77 -3.54 5.98 -1.56
C ASP A 77 -2.04 6.28 -1.44
N LEU A 78 -1.54 6.44 -0.21
CA LEU A 78 -0.12 6.65 0.03
C LEU A 78 0.70 5.43 -0.44
N MET A 79 0.26 4.22 -0.11
CA MET A 79 0.92 2.98 -0.56
C MET A 79 0.95 2.87 -2.09
N VAL A 80 -0.15 3.20 -2.76
CA VAL A 80 -0.23 3.23 -4.24
C VAL A 80 0.80 4.20 -4.81
N LYS A 81 0.89 5.42 -4.29
CA LYS A 81 1.90 6.40 -4.73
C LYS A 81 3.33 5.95 -4.49
N ILE A 82 3.62 5.29 -3.37
CA ILE A 82 4.94 4.71 -3.09
C ILE A 82 5.28 3.64 -4.13
N CYS A 83 4.33 2.74 -4.44
CA CYS A 83 4.54 1.69 -5.43
C CYS A 83 4.78 2.27 -6.83
N ASP A 84 4.04 3.31 -7.23
CA ASP A 84 4.25 4.01 -8.49
C ASP A 84 5.65 4.63 -8.60
N ALA A 85 6.11 5.28 -7.52
CA ALA A 85 7.46 5.83 -7.46
C ALA A 85 8.51 4.71 -7.61
N ALA A 86 8.36 3.60 -6.87
CA ALA A 86 9.28 2.47 -6.95
C ALA A 86 9.35 1.87 -8.36
N ILE A 87 8.20 1.56 -8.96
CA ILE A 87 8.12 0.98 -10.31
C ILE A 87 8.79 1.90 -11.34
N LYS A 88 8.54 3.22 -11.25
CA LYS A 88 9.16 4.22 -12.14
C LYS A 88 10.68 4.29 -11.97
N HIS A 89 11.19 4.19 -10.73
CA HIS A 89 12.62 4.27 -10.45
C HIS A 89 13.39 2.97 -10.71
N GLY A 90 12.71 1.82 -10.75
CA GLY A 90 13.35 0.52 -10.92
C GLY A 90 13.96 0.04 -9.61
N PRO A 91 13.16 -0.56 -8.71
CA PRO A 91 13.59 -0.85 -7.37
C PRO A 91 14.61 -2.00 -7.38
N ARG A 92 15.63 -1.91 -6.51
CA ARG A 92 16.66 -2.95 -6.38
C ARG A 92 16.25 -4.13 -5.49
N ALA A 93 15.17 -3.96 -4.72
CA ALA A 93 14.61 -4.98 -3.85
C ALA A 93 13.09 -4.98 -3.94
N SER A 94 12.46 -6.08 -3.52
CA SER A 94 11.00 -6.21 -3.45
C SER A 94 10.49 -5.98 -2.03
N PRO A 95 9.24 -5.49 -1.86
CA PRO A 95 8.53 -5.60 -0.60
C PRO A 95 8.51 -7.04 -0.10
N SER A 96 8.53 -7.25 1.22
CA SER A 96 8.43 -8.60 1.76
C SER A 96 7.03 -9.17 1.51
N GLU A 97 6.91 -10.49 1.43
CA GLU A 97 5.59 -11.13 1.33
C GLU A 97 4.69 -10.75 2.51
N LYS A 98 5.27 -10.57 3.70
CA LYS A 98 4.56 -10.13 4.90
C LYS A 98 3.93 -8.75 4.73
N ASP A 99 4.63 -7.80 4.11
CA ASP A 99 4.07 -6.46 3.85
C ASP A 99 2.90 -6.56 2.86
N ILE A 100 3.03 -7.39 1.83
CA ILE A 100 1.97 -7.63 0.83
C ILE A 100 0.76 -8.32 1.49
N TYR A 101 0.96 -9.35 2.29
CA TYR A 101 -0.11 -10.04 3.01
C TYR A 101 -0.83 -9.11 4.00
N THR A 102 -0.08 -8.26 4.71
CA THR A 102 -0.66 -7.27 5.62
C THR A 102 -1.59 -6.32 4.87
N CYS A 103 -1.15 -5.80 3.72
CA CYS A 103 -1.99 -4.94 2.91
C CYS A 103 -3.21 -5.68 2.35
N ALA A 104 -3.05 -6.93 1.91
CA ALA A 104 -4.16 -7.75 1.41
C ALA A 104 -5.20 -8.07 2.48
N GLN A 105 -4.76 -8.37 3.71
CA GLN A 105 -5.65 -8.62 4.84
C GLN A 105 -6.53 -7.40 5.14
N VAL A 106 -5.94 -6.20 5.15
CA VAL A 106 -6.68 -4.97 5.46
C VAL A 106 -7.52 -4.50 4.26
N ALA A 107 -7.00 -4.58 3.03
CA ALA A 107 -7.66 -4.07 1.83
C ALA A 107 -8.82 -4.95 1.36
N LEU A 108 -8.66 -6.27 1.42
CA LEU A 108 -9.60 -7.22 0.81
C LEU A 108 -10.41 -8.02 1.84
N LEU A 109 -10.06 -7.90 3.12
CA LEU A 109 -10.64 -8.65 4.25
C LEU A 109 -10.84 -10.17 3.99
N PRO A 110 -9.92 -10.87 3.31
CA PRO A 110 -10.15 -12.27 2.98
C PRO A 110 -9.81 -13.16 4.17
N THR A 111 -10.44 -14.33 4.24
CA THR A 111 -10.15 -15.35 5.24
C THR A 111 -9.38 -16.50 4.59
N GLY A 112 -8.21 -16.84 5.13
CA GLY A 112 -7.41 -17.97 4.62
C GLY A 112 -5.90 -17.76 4.68
N GLN A 113 -5.19 -18.68 4.03
CA GLN A 113 -3.73 -18.61 3.88
C GLN A 113 -3.37 -18.00 2.53
N PHE A 114 -2.54 -16.96 2.55
CA PHE A 114 -2.09 -16.32 1.33
C PHE A 114 -0.89 -17.04 0.71
N SER A 115 -0.73 -16.87 -0.59
CA SER A 115 0.47 -17.27 -1.33
C SER A 115 0.72 -16.33 -2.50
N ILE A 116 1.99 -15.99 -2.73
CA ILE A 116 2.41 -15.24 -3.91
C ILE A 116 3.12 -16.18 -4.87
N TYR A 117 2.68 -16.19 -6.13
CA TYR A 117 3.32 -16.94 -7.20
C TYR A 117 3.93 -15.99 -8.22
N TYR A 118 5.17 -16.29 -8.61
CA TYR A 118 5.87 -15.57 -9.67
C TYR A 118 6.08 -16.49 -10.87
N HIS A 119 5.78 -15.99 -12.07
CA HIS A 119 6.00 -16.69 -13.32
C HIS A 119 6.68 -15.77 -14.33
N ARG A 120 7.84 -16.19 -14.83
CA ARG A 120 8.59 -15.47 -15.87
C ARG A 120 8.22 -16.03 -17.25
N ALA A 121 7.63 -15.18 -18.10
CA ALA A 121 7.43 -15.47 -19.51
C ALA A 121 8.62 -14.90 -20.31
N GLU A 122 9.63 -15.73 -20.54
CA GLU A 122 10.88 -15.30 -21.20
C GLU A 122 10.66 -14.71 -22.60
N SER A 123 9.72 -15.26 -23.37
CA SER A 123 9.39 -14.75 -24.72
C SER A 123 8.86 -13.31 -24.73
N LEU A 124 8.33 -12.84 -23.59
CA LEU A 124 7.75 -11.50 -23.44
C LEU A 124 8.59 -10.60 -22.53
N SER A 125 9.74 -11.09 -22.04
CA SER A 125 10.54 -10.41 -21.02
C SER A 125 9.70 -9.90 -19.83
N THR A 126 8.65 -10.64 -19.46
CA THR A 126 7.63 -10.22 -18.50
C THR A 126 7.56 -11.21 -17.33
N THR A 127 7.53 -10.68 -16.12
CA THR A 127 7.26 -11.42 -14.88
C THR A 127 5.85 -11.12 -14.41
N TYR A 128 5.05 -12.17 -14.24
CA TYR A 128 3.73 -12.14 -13.63
C TYR A 128 3.87 -12.44 -12.13
N ALA A 129 3.17 -11.68 -11.31
CA ALA A 129 3.01 -11.92 -9.88
C ALA A 129 1.51 -12.05 -9.57
N SER A 130 1.12 -13.10 -8.85
CA SER A 130 -0.27 -13.32 -8.46
C SER A 130 -0.37 -13.57 -6.96
N LEU A 131 -1.30 -12.87 -6.31
CA LEU A 131 -1.71 -13.13 -4.94
C LEU A 131 -2.94 -14.05 -4.95
N ALA A 132 -2.82 -15.20 -4.32
CA ALA A 132 -3.92 -16.12 -4.10
C ALA A 132 -4.18 -16.29 -2.60
N VAL A 133 -5.41 -16.68 -2.27
CA VAL A 133 -5.82 -17.10 -0.93
C VAL A 133 -6.44 -18.48 -1.00
N ASN A 134 -5.97 -19.39 -0.14
CA ASN A 134 -6.65 -20.66 0.09
C ASN A 134 -7.66 -20.46 1.22
N ASN A 135 -8.94 -20.49 0.86
CA ASN A 135 -10.03 -20.24 1.79
C ASN A 135 -10.36 -21.48 2.65
N THR A 136 -11.25 -21.31 3.62
CA THR A 136 -11.63 -22.38 4.56
C THR A 136 -12.34 -23.57 3.91
N GLU A 137 -12.75 -23.46 2.64
CA GLU A 137 -13.35 -24.53 1.84
C GLU A 137 -12.33 -25.26 0.95
N ASN A 138 -11.01 -25.04 1.16
CA ASN A 138 -9.93 -25.57 0.32
C ASN A 138 -10.02 -25.13 -1.15
N LYS A 139 -10.67 -24.00 -1.44
CA LYS A 139 -10.66 -23.39 -2.76
C LYS A 139 -9.60 -22.28 -2.79
N THR A 140 -8.82 -22.27 -3.87
CA THR A 140 -7.82 -21.22 -4.10
C THR A 140 -8.43 -20.15 -4.98
N ASP A 141 -8.59 -18.95 -4.42
CA ASP A 141 -9.08 -17.78 -5.14
C ASP A 141 -7.90 -16.84 -5.47
N THR A 142 -7.83 -16.37 -6.72
CA THR A 142 -6.84 -15.36 -7.10
C THR A 142 -7.38 -13.97 -6.80
N LEU A 143 -6.73 -13.25 -5.90
CA LEU A 143 -7.18 -11.94 -5.43
C LEU A 143 -6.65 -10.78 -6.30
N ALA A 144 -5.40 -10.89 -6.74
CA ALA A 144 -4.73 -9.87 -7.53
C ALA A 144 -3.69 -10.48 -8.46
N ILE A 145 -3.50 -9.88 -9.64
CA ILE A 145 -2.46 -10.22 -10.59
C ILE A 145 -1.83 -8.93 -11.08
N ALA A 146 -0.51 -8.90 -11.16
CA ALA A 146 0.26 -7.83 -11.77
C ALA A 146 1.35 -8.40 -12.69
N LYS A 147 1.85 -7.56 -13.60
CA LYS A 147 2.92 -7.94 -14.54
C LYS A 147 3.88 -6.79 -14.72
N GLU A 148 5.17 -7.10 -14.72
CA GLU A 148 6.25 -6.12 -14.86
C GLU A 148 7.51 -6.78 -15.43
N GLU A 149 8.53 -5.99 -15.76
CA GLU A 149 9.75 -6.48 -16.44
C GLU A 149 10.64 -7.40 -15.58
N ASN A 150 10.48 -7.43 -14.25
CA ASN A 150 11.25 -8.25 -13.32
C ASN A 150 10.44 -8.53 -12.04
N LYS A 151 11.01 -9.33 -11.13
CA LYS A 151 10.32 -9.75 -9.91
C LYS A 151 10.07 -8.57 -8.97
N GLU A 152 11.05 -7.70 -8.81
CA GLU A 152 11.02 -6.56 -7.90
C GLU A 152 9.89 -5.60 -8.26
N LYS A 153 9.84 -5.16 -9.53
CA LYS A 153 8.74 -4.34 -10.05
C LYS A 153 7.40 -5.08 -9.97
N ALA A 154 7.36 -6.38 -10.28
CA ALA A 154 6.12 -7.15 -10.22
C ALA A 154 5.56 -7.25 -8.80
N SER A 155 6.41 -7.32 -7.77
CA SER A 155 5.98 -7.28 -6.36
C SER A 155 5.36 -5.94 -5.99
N PHE A 156 5.98 -4.82 -6.39
CA PHE A 156 5.39 -3.48 -6.18
C PHE A 156 4.08 -3.30 -6.95
N ALA A 157 4.02 -3.76 -8.19
CA ALA A 157 2.80 -3.70 -9.00
C ALA A 157 1.68 -4.57 -8.39
N LEU A 158 2.00 -5.73 -7.82
CA LEU A 158 1.03 -6.57 -7.12
C LEU A 158 0.50 -5.87 -5.87
N LEU A 159 1.38 -5.29 -5.06
CA LEU A 159 1.02 -4.52 -3.88
C LEU A 159 0.12 -3.32 -4.23
N LYS A 160 0.47 -2.59 -5.30
CA LYS A 160 -0.35 -1.50 -5.83
C LYS A 160 -1.78 -1.98 -6.14
N VAL A 161 -1.94 -3.05 -6.92
CA VAL A 161 -3.26 -3.59 -7.30
C VAL A 161 -4.07 -3.99 -6.06
N VAL A 162 -3.42 -4.57 -5.04
CA VAL A 162 -4.08 -4.91 -3.78
C VAL A 162 -4.63 -3.66 -3.08
N CYS A 163 -3.83 -2.60 -2.97
CA CYS A 163 -4.26 -1.36 -2.32
C CYS A 163 -5.33 -0.62 -3.13
N GLU A 164 -5.22 -0.57 -4.46
CA GLU A 164 -6.25 0.02 -5.34
C GLU A 164 -7.61 -0.67 -5.18
N LYS A 165 -7.62 -2.00 -5.02
CA LYS A 165 -8.85 -2.75 -4.74
C LYS A 165 -9.44 -2.42 -3.36
N GLY A 166 -8.62 -2.08 -2.37
CA GLY A 166 -9.08 -1.64 -1.05
C GLY A 166 -9.68 -0.22 -1.03
N LEU A 167 -9.54 0.53 -2.13
CA LEU A 167 -10.14 1.85 -2.34
C LEU A 167 -11.47 1.79 -3.11
N SER A 168 -11.82 0.63 -3.67
CA SER A 168 -13.02 0.41 -4.50
C SER A 168 -14.23 -0.04 -3.69
#